data_AF-A0A1U6HSI8-F1
#
_entry.id   AF-A0A1U6HSI8-F1
#
_cell.length_a   1.000
_cell.length_b   1.000
_cell.length_c   1.000
_cell.angle_alpha   90.00
_cell.angle_beta   90.00
_cell.angle_gamma   90.00
#
_symmetry.space_group_name_H-M   'P 1'
#
loop_
_entity.id
_entity.type
_entity.pdbx_description
1 polymer ?
#
loop_
_entity_poly.entity_id
_entity_poly.type
_entity_poly.pdbx_seq_one_letter_code
_entity_poly.pdbx_strand_id
1 'polypeptide(L)'
;MLDANGQLLGSFRKDFGKSLLRSTWHLEASGLKVTGRERSLGVAIGRRIWEATPLGDAIPSPFRFHFDFVDSNGEVVMTSERGRSLRDRYLIGLPGARLDGRVAAAMAVALDALQSR
;
A
#
# COMPACT_ATOMS: atom_id res chain seq x y z
N MET A 1 -13.22 -10.67 -2.15
CA MET A 1 -13.57 -9.96 -0.92
C MET A 1 -15.07 -9.78 -0.92
N LEU A 2 -15.75 -10.29 0.10
CA LEU A 2 -17.21 -10.21 0.22
C LEU A 2 -17.57 -9.29 1.39
N ASP A 3 -18.75 -8.69 1.34
CA ASP A 3 -19.34 -8.03 2.51
C ASP A 3 -20.07 -9.01 3.44
N ALA A 4 -20.70 -8.48 4.49
CA ALA A 4 -21.43 -9.27 5.47
C ALA A 4 -22.64 -10.04 4.88
N ASN A 5 -23.16 -9.61 3.74
CA ASN A 5 -24.28 -10.25 3.04
C ASN A 5 -23.80 -11.21 1.93
N GLY A 6 -22.48 -11.38 1.78
CA GLY A 6 -21.90 -12.20 0.71
C GLY A 6 -21.78 -11.49 -0.64
N GLN A 7 -22.03 -10.18 -0.72
CA GLN A 7 -21.87 -9.42 -1.97
C GLN A 7 -20.40 -9.19 -2.27
N LEU A 8 -20.00 -9.38 -3.53
CA LEU A 8 -18.64 -9.12 -3.99
C LEU A 8 -18.31 -7.63 -3.93
N LEU A 9 -17.32 -7.26 -3.10
CA LEU A 9 -16.79 -5.91 -3.01
C LEU A 9 -15.59 -5.68 -3.92
N GLY A 10 -14.77 -6.72 -4.11
CA GLY A 10 -13.56 -6.63 -4.91
C GLY A 10 -12.75 -7.92 -4.90
N SER A 11 -11.70 -7.95 -5.70
CA SER A 11 -10.76 -9.05 -5.80
C SER A 11 -9.32 -8.54 -5.79
N PHE A 12 -8.40 -9.41 -5.40
CA PHE A 12 -6.98 -9.12 -5.45
C PHE A 12 -6.22 -10.35 -5.92
N ARG A 13 -5.05 -10.15 -6.52
CA ARG A 13 -4.12 -11.22 -6.90
C ARG A 13 -2.68 -10.75 -6.78
N LYS A 14 -1.78 -11.67 -6.41
CA LYS A 14 -0.33 -11.44 -6.45
C LYS A 14 0.19 -11.77 -7.84
N ASP A 15 1.05 -10.93 -8.38
CA ASP A 15 1.72 -11.14 -9.66
C ASP A 15 3.01 -11.94 -9.44
N PHE A 16 2.92 -13.27 -9.41
CA PHE A 16 4.07 -14.12 -9.08
C PHE A 16 5.23 -14.02 -10.10
N GLY A 17 4.94 -13.69 -11.36
CA GLY A 17 5.97 -13.55 -12.41
C GLY A 17 6.86 -12.32 -12.22
N LYS A 18 6.26 -11.17 -11.82
CA LYS A 18 7.00 -9.95 -11.47
C LYS A 18 7.47 -9.92 -10.01
N SER A 19 6.95 -10.80 -9.14
CA SER A 19 7.18 -10.80 -7.69
C SER A 19 8.42 -11.55 -7.20
N LEU A 20 9.31 -12.00 -8.09
CA LEU A 20 10.57 -12.62 -7.68
C LEU A 20 11.53 -11.63 -6.99
N LEU A 21 11.49 -10.34 -7.36
CA LEU A 21 12.33 -9.29 -6.78
C LEU A 21 11.54 -8.28 -5.92
N ARG A 22 10.25 -8.08 -6.21
CA ARG A 22 9.40 -7.10 -5.53
C ARG A 22 7.94 -7.52 -5.58
N SER A 23 7.31 -7.69 -4.42
CA SER A 23 5.89 -8.06 -4.36
C SER A 23 5.03 -7.03 -5.13
N THR A 24 4.30 -7.53 -6.12
CA THR A 24 3.36 -6.77 -6.93
C THR A 24 1.97 -7.37 -6.78
N TRP A 25 0.98 -6.53 -6.52
CA TRP A 25 -0.40 -6.90 -6.31
C TRP A 25 -1.30 -6.17 -7.31
N HIS A 26 -2.36 -6.84 -7.75
CA HIS A 26 -3.44 -6.23 -8.51
C HIS A 26 -4.68 -6.26 -7.63
N LEU A 27 -5.37 -5.13 -7.50
CA LEU A 27 -6.62 -4.97 -6.76
C LEU A 27 -7.67 -4.40 -7.70
N GLU A 28 -8.85 -5.01 -7.71
CA GLU A 28 -9.98 -4.60 -8.55
C GLU A 28 -11.23 -4.47 -7.66
N ALA A 29 -11.89 -3.32 -7.70
CA ALA A 29 -13.11 -3.06 -6.94
C ALA A 29 -13.93 -1.96 -7.60
N SER A 30 -15.25 -2.13 -7.72
CA SER A 30 -16.18 -1.12 -8.27
C SER A 30 -15.73 -0.49 -9.60
N GLY A 31 -15.15 -1.29 -10.50
CA GLY A 31 -14.60 -0.83 -11.79
C GLY A 31 -13.21 -0.18 -11.73
N LEU A 32 -12.71 0.12 -10.53
CA LEU A 32 -11.34 0.60 -10.31
C LEU A 32 -10.35 -0.56 -10.36
N LYS A 33 -9.28 -0.40 -11.14
CA LYS A 33 -8.16 -1.36 -11.24
C LYS A 33 -6.87 -0.68 -10.83
N VAL A 34 -6.26 -1.16 -9.75
CA VAL A 34 -5.07 -0.54 -9.18
C VAL A 34 -3.97 -1.55 -8.93
N THR A 35 -2.72 -1.13 -9.14
CA THR A 35 -1.54 -1.95 -8.95
C THR A 35 -0.80 -1.53 -7.70
N GLY A 36 -0.71 -2.44 -6.73
CA GLY A 36 0.08 -2.33 -5.52
C GLY A 36 1.53 -2.74 -5.75
N ARG A 37 2.49 -1.89 -5.38
CA ARG A 37 3.92 -2.25 -5.43
C ARG A 37 4.60 -1.89 -4.13
N GLU A 38 5.55 -2.74 -3.75
CA GLU A 38 6.42 -2.43 -2.62
C GLU A 38 7.29 -1.21 -2.94
N ARG A 39 7.25 -0.19 -2.06
CA ARG A 39 7.94 1.07 -2.29
C ARG A 39 9.46 0.84 -2.12
N SER A 40 10.23 0.98 -3.20
CA SER A 40 11.68 0.81 -3.14
C SER A 40 12.39 1.99 -2.51
N LEU A 41 13.54 1.68 -1.89
CA LEU A 41 14.58 2.59 -1.39
C LEU A 41 15.07 3.66 -2.42
N GLY A 42 14.70 3.59 -3.69
CA GLY A 42 15.03 4.63 -4.69
C GLY A 42 14.17 5.90 -4.56
N VAL A 43 12.87 5.76 -4.31
CA VAL A 43 11.98 6.90 -4.00
C VAL A 43 12.40 7.55 -2.67
N ALA A 44 13.00 6.74 -1.81
CA ALA A 44 13.56 7.15 -0.55
C ALA A 44 14.79 8.07 -0.67
N ILE A 45 15.65 7.87 -1.67
CA ILE A 45 16.78 8.76 -1.94
C ILE A 45 16.28 10.16 -2.35
N GLY A 46 15.18 10.25 -3.11
CA GLY A 46 14.50 11.51 -3.39
C GLY A 46 14.03 12.25 -2.13
N ARG A 47 13.63 11.53 -1.07
CA ARG A 47 13.35 12.10 0.26
C ARG A 47 14.62 12.42 1.06
N ARG A 48 15.72 11.72 0.85
CA ARG A 48 17.01 12.02 1.51
C ARG A 48 17.58 13.36 1.06
N ILE A 49 17.31 13.75 -0.19
CA ILE A 49 17.56 15.10 -0.71
C ILE A 49 16.66 16.14 -0.02
N TRP A 50 15.44 15.76 0.37
CA TRP A 50 14.53 16.56 1.19
C TRP A 50 14.98 16.72 2.66
N GLU A 51 15.66 15.71 3.22
CA GLU A 51 16.24 15.75 4.58
C GLU A 51 17.62 16.43 4.66
N ALA A 52 18.32 16.60 3.54
CA ALA A 52 19.60 17.36 3.49
C ALA A 52 19.41 18.89 3.58
N THR A 53 18.16 19.34 3.54
CA THR A 53 17.72 20.68 3.96
C THR A 53 17.70 20.75 5.51
N PRO A 54 17.83 21.92 6.17
CA PRO A 54 17.85 22.05 7.65
C PRO A 54 16.62 21.51 8.41
N LEU A 55 15.63 20.96 7.71
CA LEU A 55 14.40 20.36 8.23
C LEU A 55 14.52 18.84 8.48
N GLY A 56 15.58 18.18 8.03
CA GLY A 56 15.73 16.71 8.13
C GLY A 56 16.12 16.18 9.52
N ASP A 57 16.87 16.96 10.30
CA ASP A 57 17.41 16.53 11.60
C ASP A 57 16.34 16.40 12.72
N ALA A 58 15.11 16.88 12.47
CA ALA A 58 14.00 16.83 13.43
C ALA A 58 13.03 15.63 13.21
N ILE A 59 13.12 14.88 12.10
CA ILE A 59 12.06 13.95 11.67
C ILE A 59 12.63 12.54 11.38
N PRO A 60 12.22 11.49 12.12
CA PRO A 60 12.77 10.14 11.94
C PRO A 60 12.36 9.52 10.61
N SER A 61 13.33 9.00 9.85
CA SER A 61 13.17 8.43 8.50
C SER A 61 11.87 7.61 8.26
N PRO A 62 10.96 8.08 7.39
CA PRO A 62 9.74 7.35 6.98
C PRO A 62 9.88 6.09 6.08
N PHE A 63 11.04 5.44 5.93
CA PHE A 63 11.20 4.32 4.95
C PHE A 63 10.64 2.95 5.40
N ARG A 64 9.41 2.92 5.92
CA ARG A 64 8.65 1.69 6.23
C ARG A 64 7.26 1.66 5.57
N PHE A 65 7.12 2.31 4.42
CA PHE A 65 5.94 2.14 3.58
C PHE A 65 6.06 0.80 2.86
N HIS A 66 5.12 -0.12 3.10
CA HIS A 66 5.18 -1.44 2.49
C HIS A 66 4.53 -1.45 1.11
N PHE A 67 3.48 -0.67 0.85
CA PHE A 67 2.80 -0.67 -0.46
C PHE A 67 2.12 0.65 -0.83
N ASP A 68 2.27 1.05 -2.09
CA ASP A 68 1.41 2.04 -2.74
C ASP A 68 0.60 1.35 -3.84
N PHE A 69 -0.70 1.65 -3.89
CA PHE A 69 -1.59 1.23 -4.95
C PHE A 69 -1.89 2.43 -5.84
N VAL A 70 -1.57 2.28 -7.12
CA VAL A 70 -1.78 3.31 -8.14
C VAL A 70 -2.79 2.85 -9.18
N ASP A 71 -3.63 3.75 -9.66
CA ASP A 71 -4.53 3.50 -10.79
C ASP A 71 -3.78 3.53 -12.14
N SER A 72 -4.51 3.38 -13.24
CA SER A 72 -3.97 3.41 -14.60
C SER A 72 -3.34 4.75 -14.98
N ASN A 73 -3.73 5.83 -14.31
CA ASN A 73 -3.21 7.18 -14.53
C ASN A 73 -1.97 7.45 -13.67
N GLY A 74 -1.58 6.49 -12.82
CA GLY A 74 -0.45 6.62 -11.91
C GLY A 74 -0.77 7.33 -10.60
N GLU A 75 -2.05 7.63 -10.34
CA GLU A 75 -2.44 8.31 -9.10
C GLU A 75 -2.59 7.32 -7.96
N VAL A 76 -2.10 7.71 -6.77
CA VAL A 76 -2.22 6.88 -5.57
C VAL A 76 -3.68 6.85 -5.10
N VAL A 77 -4.22 5.64 -4.95
CA VAL A 77 -5.59 5.40 -4.45
C VAL A 77 -5.59 4.81 -3.04
N MET A 78 -4.51 4.14 -2.66
CA MET A 78 -4.35 3.52 -1.35
C MET A 78 -2.88 3.43 -0.98
N THR A 79 -2.58 3.71 0.28
CA THR A 79 -1.27 3.44 0.90
C THR A 79 -1.44 2.48 2.06
N SER A 80 -0.43 1.64 2.32
CA SER A 80 -0.38 0.77 3.49
C SER A 80 0.95 0.91 4.22
N GLU A 81 0.87 1.32 5.48
CA GLU A 81 2.02 1.73 6.29
C GLU A 81 2.02 1.00 7.62
N ARG A 82 3.10 0.29 7.96
CA ARG A 82 3.21 -0.33 9.29
C ARG A 82 3.73 0.69 10.30
N GLY A 83 2.91 1.00 11.29
CA GLY A 83 3.25 1.93 12.36
C GLY A 83 4.37 1.43 13.26
N ARG A 84 5.04 2.35 13.96
CA ARG A 84 6.06 2.03 14.98
C ARG A 84 5.36 1.68 16.29
N SER A 85 4.96 0.44 16.50
CA SER A 85 4.25 0.00 17.71
C SER A 85 4.72 -1.40 18.13
N LEU A 86 4.68 -1.68 19.45
CA LEU A 86 4.92 -3.02 20.04
C LEU A 86 3.92 -4.07 19.51
N ARG A 87 2.74 -3.62 19.07
CA ARG A 87 1.75 -4.42 18.35
C ARG A 87 1.70 -4.00 16.89
N ASP A 88 1.38 -4.94 16.01
CA ASP A 88 1.13 -4.65 14.60
C ASP A 88 -0.04 -3.68 14.45
N ARG A 89 0.27 -2.51 13.89
CA ARG A 89 -0.71 -1.49 13.51
C ARG A 89 -0.38 -1.07 12.09
N TYR A 90 -1.39 -1.09 11.24
CA TYR A 90 -1.28 -0.62 9.88
C TYR A 90 -2.13 0.63 9.70
N LEU A 91 -1.54 1.68 9.14
CA LEU A 91 -2.24 2.88 8.70
C LEU A 91 -2.55 2.71 7.21
N ILE A 92 -3.83 2.82 6.87
CA ILE A 92 -4.31 2.71 5.51
C ILE A 92 -4.81 4.08 5.05
N GLY A 93 -4.12 4.68 4.09
CA GLY A 93 -4.51 5.96 3.51
C GLY A 93 -5.38 5.75 2.27
N LEU A 94 -6.46 6.53 2.13
CA LEU A 94 -7.36 6.48 0.96
C LEU A 94 -7.57 7.87 0.37
N PRO A 95 -6.60 8.40 -0.40
CA PRO A 95 -6.71 9.72 -1.01
C PRO A 95 -7.99 9.86 -1.86
N GLY A 96 -8.77 10.90 -1.56
CA GLY A 96 -10.04 11.18 -2.25
C GLY A 96 -11.12 10.12 -2.04
N ALA A 97 -10.95 9.16 -1.12
CA ALA A 97 -11.88 8.08 -0.84
C ALA A 97 -12.38 7.33 -2.09
N ARG A 98 -11.51 7.22 -3.11
CA ARG A 98 -11.84 6.59 -4.40
C ARG A 98 -11.99 5.08 -4.32
N LEU A 99 -11.50 4.46 -3.25
CA LEU A 99 -11.58 3.04 -2.96
C LEU A 99 -12.42 2.81 -1.69
N ASP A 100 -13.33 1.84 -1.74
CA ASP A 100 -14.14 1.44 -0.57
C ASP A 100 -13.23 1.01 0.60
N GLY A 101 -13.46 1.58 1.78
CA GLY A 101 -12.66 1.31 2.97
C GLY A 101 -12.65 -0.16 3.39
N ARG A 102 -13.72 -0.92 3.11
CA ARG A 102 -13.79 -2.37 3.39
C ARG A 102 -12.86 -3.15 2.48
N VAL A 103 -12.78 -2.77 1.20
CA VAL A 103 -11.84 -3.35 0.24
C VAL A 103 -10.41 -3.04 0.66
N ALA A 104 -10.15 -1.79 1.07
CA ALA A 104 -8.83 -1.39 1.56
C ALA A 104 -8.41 -2.17 2.81
N ALA A 105 -9.31 -2.32 3.79
CA ALA A 105 -9.06 -3.10 4.99
C ALA A 105 -8.79 -4.58 4.66
N ALA A 106 -9.59 -5.18 3.78
CA ALA A 106 -9.38 -6.55 3.34
C ALA A 106 -8.04 -6.72 2.59
N MET A 107 -7.64 -5.75 1.78
CA MET A 107 -6.32 -5.75 1.12
C MET A 107 -5.20 -5.64 2.16
N ALA A 108 -5.35 -4.80 3.18
CA ALA A 108 -4.36 -4.66 4.26
C ALA A 108 -4.15 -5.98 5.00
N VAL A 109 -5.23 -6.71 5.32
CA VAL A 109 -5.16 -8.05 5.91
C VAL A 109 -4.48 -9.03 4.96
N ALA A 110 -4.80 -8.99 3.66
CA ALA A 110 -4.16 -9.85 2.67
C ALA A 110 -2.65 -9.57 2.54
N LEU A 111 -2.24 -8.30 2.60
CA LEU A 111 -0.83 -7.92 2.63
C LEU A 111 -0.16 -8.51 3.88
N ASP A 112 -0.69 -8.28 5.07
CA ASP A 112 -0.13 -8.79 6.33
C ASP A 112 0.01 -10.32 6.33
N ALA A 113 -1.06 -11.04 5.94
CA ALA A 113 -1.08 -12.49 5.94
C ALA A 113 -0.19 -13.13 4.87
N LEU A 114 -0.02 -12.50 3.70
CA LEU A 114 0.61 -13.09 2.52
C LEU A 114 2.00 -12.50 2.19
N GLN A 115 2.44 -11.47 2.92
CA GLN A 115 3.81 -10.93 2.86
C GLN A 115 4.71 -11.42 4.00
N SER A 116 4.26 -12.33 4.88
CA SER A 116 5.12 -12.89 5.93
C SER A 116 6.37 -13.53 5.31
N ARG A 117 7.47 -12.78 5.36
CA ARG A 117 8.83 -13.14 5.00
C ARG A 117 9.73 -12.66 6.13
#